data_AF-A0A925UG22-F1
#
_entry.id   AF-A0A925UG22-F1
#
_cell.length_a   1.000
_cell.length_b   1.000
_cell.length_c   1.000
_cell.angle_alpha   90.00
_cell.angle_beta   90.00
_cell.angle_gamma   90.00
#
_symmetry.space_group_name_H-M   'P 1'
#
loop_
_entity.id
_entity.type
_entity.pdbx_description
1 polymer ?
#
loop_
_entity_poly.entity_id
_entity_poly.type
_entity_poly.pdbx_seq_one_letter_code
_entity_poly.pdbx_strand_id
1 'polypeptide(L)'
;MAAWFVALWPVLIEFTTILASELMFVALVLAALNVWVSERLRPVARACLWGTLIAGATYVRPTAWPLLVIFPVCGWLVDRRWRAAALTLVVSGVTAALLFAPWVYRNYQLFDRFVLVAANGGPNLWMGNNPASSGGYMPLPERAFANEVERDRFYGSEAVAYIKNNPLAYLRLAVRRAVITYDRETIGVVWNEAGITGRFGPGALQPLKLLSTAYWWPMLLLGAWGVWRTVRKGQAARVWPLLAALGFFGVVPILTVGQDRYHVPIDPLLAIFASWAVLELRGRGGAGRGAGSGVVRDD
;
A
#
# COMPACT_ATOMS: atom_id res chain seq x y z
N MET A 1 3.37 10.89 17.34
CA MET A 1 4.62 10.87 16.55
C MET A 1 4.34 10.47 15.11
N ALA A 2 3.75 9.29 14.85
CA ALA A 2 3.45 8.85 13.48
C ALA A 2 2.59 9.85 12.69
N ALA A 3 1.56 10.42 13.34
CA ALA A 3 0.73 11.46 12.73
C ALA A 3 1.55 12.70 12.29
N TRP A 4 2.58 13.10 13.06
CA TRP A 4 3.46 14.20 12.67
C TRP A 4 4.35 13.83 11.48
N PHE A 5 4.86 12.60 11.43
CA PHE A 5 5.61 12.12 10.26
C PHE A 5 4.75 12.13 9.00
N VAL A 6 3.52 11.61 9.06
CA VAL A 6 2.59 11.64 7.92
C VAL A 6 2.23 13.07 7.52
N ALA A 7 1.92 13.95 8.48
CA ALA A 7 1.53 15.34 8.21
C ALA A 7 2.64 16.19 7.56
N LEU A 8 3.90 15.83 7.82
CA LEU A 8 5.08 16.51 7.27
C LEU A 8 5.70 15.77 6.07
N TRP A 9 5.05 14.70 5.59
CA TRP A 9 5.58 13.88 4.50
C TRP A 9 5.42 14.62 3.16
N PRO A 10 6.52 15.01 2.49
CA PRO A 10 6.45 15.89 1.33
C PRO A 10 5.59 15.35 0.18
N VAL A 11 5.73 14.07 -0.20
CA VAL A 11 4.92 13.50 -1.30
C VAL A 11 3.41 13.54 -1.01
N LEU A 12 3.00 13.36 0.25
CA LEU A 12 1.59 13.43 0.64
C LEU A 12 1.05 14.86 0.56
N ILE A 13 1.89 15.86 0.86
CA ILE A 13 1.58 17.28 0.66
C ILE A 13 1.50 17.60 -0.84
N GLU A 14 2.44 17.09 -1.64
CA GLU A 14 2.42 17.28 -3.09
C GLU A 14 1.15 16.70 -3.73
N PHE A 15 0.66 15.55 -3.25
CA PHE A 15 -0.60 14.97 -3.71
C PHE A 15 -1.83 15.84 -3.42
N THR A 16 -1.77 16.84 -2.53
CA THR A 16 -2.87 17.81 -2.36
C THR A 16 -2.94 18.83 -3.49
N THR A 17 -1.89 18.92 -4.31
CA THR A 17 -1.80 19.89 -5.42
C THR A 17 -2.32 19.34 -6.75
N ILE A 18 -2.72 18.06 -6.78
CA ILE A 18 -3.15 17.34 -7.97
C ILE A 18 -4.38 16.47 -7.68
N LEU A 19 -5.21 16.21 -8.69
CA LEU A 19 -6.33 15.29 -8.54
C LEU A 19 -5.84 13.84 -8.64
N ALA A 20 -5.40 13.29 -7.50
CA ALA A 20 -4.86 11.95 -7.38
C ALA A 20 -5.74 11.05 -6.50
N SER A 21 -5.73 9.75 -6.79
CA SER A 21 -6.47 8.72 -6.04
C SER A 21 -5.82 8.36 -4.71
N GLU A 22 -4.54 8.69 -4.57
CA GLU A 22 -3.61 8.16 -3.59
C GLU A 22 -4.01 8.55 -2.15
N LEU A 23 -4.32 9.83 -1.90
CA LEU A 23 -4.70 10.30 -0.56
C LEU A 23 -6.05 9.73 -0.10
N MET A 24 -7.05 9.70 -0.99
CA MET A 24 -8.35 9.11 -0.70
C MET A 24 -8.22 7.62 -0.39
N PHE A 25 -7.41 6.91 -1.18
CA PHE A 25 -7.14 5.49 -0.97
C PHE A 25 -6.45 5.23 0.39
N VAL A 26 -5.41 6.00 0.70
CA VAL A 26 -4.70 5.92 1.99
C VAL A 26 -5.65 6.17 3.16
N ALA A 27 -6.49 7.21 3.08
CA ALA A 27 -7.44 7.55 4.13
C ALA A 27 -8.44 6.41 4.39
N LEU A 28 -8.98 5.80 3.34
CA LEU A 28 -9.91 4.66 3.45
C LEU A 28 -9.24 3.42 4.03
N VAL A 29 -8.00 3.11 3.62
CA VAL A 29 -7.22 1.99 4.18
C VAL A 29 -6.92 2.22 5.66
N LEU A 30 -6.51 3.41 6.06
CA LEU A 30 -6.25 3.72 7.47
C LEU A 30 -7.53 3.67 8.32
N ALA A 31 -8.65 4.18 7.80
CA ALA A 31 -9.95 4.03 8.45
C ALA A 31 -10.35 2.55 8.60
N ALA A 32 -10.13 1.73 7.57
CA ALA A 32 -10.40 0.30 7.63
C ALA A 32 -9.54 -0.38 8.72
N LEU A 33 -8.24 -0.08 8.76
CA LEU A 33 -7.33 -0.60 9.79
C LEU A 33 -7.76 -0.18 11.21
N ASN A 34 -8.18 1.08 11.38
CA ASN A 34 -8.69 1.58 12.66
C ASN A 34 -9.98 0.85 13.08
N VAL A 35 -10.89 0.59 12.15
CA VAL A 35 -12.09 -0.22 12.40
C VAL A 35 -11.71 -1.65 12.79
N TRP A 36 -10.74 -2.25 12.11
CA TRP A 36 -10.29 -3.62 12.36
C TRP A 36 -9.79 -3.80 13.80
N VAL A 37 -8.93 -2.89 14.27
CA VAL A 37 -8.35 -2.95 15.63
C VAL A 37 -9.28 -2.41 16.71
N SER A 38 -10.42 -1.83 16.35
CA SER A 38 -11.36 -1.27 17.31
C SER A 38 -12.06 -2.37 18.12
N GLU A 39 -11.89 -2.30 19.45
CA GLU A 39 -12.58 -3.16 20.42
C GLU A 39 -13.92 -2.57 20.86
N ARG A 40 -14.20 -1.30 20.52
CA ARG A 40 -15.44 -0.59 20.91
C ARG A 40 -16.66 -1.01 20.09
N LEU A 41 -16.43 -1.62 18.93
CA LEU A 41 -17.49 -2.00 17.99
C LEU A 41 -17.93 -3.45 18.22
N ARG A 42 -19.24 -3.69 18.14
CA ARG A 42 -19.78 -5.06 18.11
C ARG A 42 -19.22 -5.81 16.88
N PRO A 43 -18.97 -7.14 16.97
CA PRO A 43 -18.33 -7.89 15.88
C PRO A 43 -19.00 -7.73 14.51
N VAL A 44 -20.33 -7.78 14.46
CA VAL A 44 -21.10 -7.61 13.20
C VAL A 44 -20.95 -6.18 12.67
N ALA A 45 -21.11 -5.16 13.51
CA ALA A 45 -20.96 -3.76 13.09
C ALA A 45 -19.54 -3.47 12.57
N ARG A 46 -18.52 -4.02 13.25
CA ARG A 46 -17.12 -3.94 12.79
C ARG A 46 -16.93 -4.59 11.43
N ALA A 47 -17.50 -5.79 11.22
CA ALA A 47 -17.42 -6.48 9.95
C ALA A 47 -18.16 -5.74 8.82
N CYS A 48 -19.33 -5.15 9.09
CA CYS A 48 -20.02 -4.29 8.13
C CYS A 48 -19.17 -3.07 7.76
N LEU A 49 -18.68 -2.33 8.74
CA LEU A 49 -17.84 -1.15 8.50
C LEU A 49 -16.54 -1.49 7.77
N TRP A 50 -15.91 -2.62 8.12
CA TRP A 50 -14.76 -3.15 7.38
C TRP A 50 -15.12 -3.42 5.91
N GLY A 51 -16.21 -4.14 5.65
CA GLY A 51 -16.70 -4.40 4.30
C GLY A 51 -16.97 -3.12 3.50
N THR A 52 -17.65 -2.14 4.12
CA THR A 52 -17.94 -0.84 3.52
C THR A 52 -16.67 -0.07 3.16
N LEU A 53 -15.71 0.01 4.07
CA LEU A 53 -14.47 0.77 3.84
C LEU A 53 -13.58 0.10 2.78
N ILE A 54 -13.48 -1.23 2.79
CA ILE A 54 -12.73 -1.94 1.75
C ILE A 54 -13.46 -1.84 0.39
N ALA A 55 -14.79 -1.87 0.35
CA ALA A 55 -15.53 -1.62 -0.88
C ALA A 55 -15.26 -0.21 -1.43
N GLY A 56 -15.35 0.81 -0.59
CA GLY A 56 -14.98 2.18 -0.94
C GLY A 56 -13.54 2.30 -1.44
N ALA A 57 -12.58 1.68 -0.73
CA ALA A 57 -11.18 1.68 -1.16
C ALA A 57 -11.00 0.96 -2.51
N THR A 58 -11.76 -0.11 -2.77
CA THR A 58 -11.72 -0.86 -4.03
C THR A 58 -12.26 -0.04 -5.20
N TYR A 59 -13.29 0.78 -4.97
CA TYR A 59 -13.78 1.74 -5.97
C TYR A 59 -12.73 2.78 -6.34
N VAL A 60 -11.92 3.24 -5.38
CA VAL A 60 -10.83 4.18 -5.64
C VAL A 60 -9.67 3.48 -6.34
N ARG A 61 -9.24 2.32 -5.84
CA ARG A 61 -8.24 1.45 -6.48
C ARG A 61 -8.60 -0.02 -6.29
N PRO A 62 -8.77 -0.80 -7.38
CA PRO A 62 -9.14 -2.21 -7.28
C PRO A 62 -8.18 -3.07 -6.45
N THR A 63 -6.97 -2.61 -6.16
CA THR A 63 -5.99 -3.36 -5.35
C THR A 63 -6.43 -3.61 -3.90
N ALA A 64 -7.48 -2.95 -3.38
CA ALA A 64 -7.94 -3.16 -2.00
C ALA A 64 -8.82 -4.40 -1.77
N TRP A 65 -9.53 -4.93 -2.79
CA TRP A 65 -10.49 -6.02 -2.57
C TRP A 65 -9.89 -7.28 -1.90
N PRO A 66 -8.62 -7.68 -2.14
CA PRO A 66 -8.04 -8.86 -1.49
C PRO A 66 -7.99 -8.74 0.03
N LEU A 67 -8.02 -7.51 0.57
CA LEU A 67 -8.05 -7.29 2.02
C LEU A 67 -9.32 -7.86 2.67
N LEU A 68 -10.44 -8.00 1.94
CA LEU A 68 -11.65 -8.69 2.43
C LEU A 68 -11.37 -10.13 2.85
N VAL A 69 -10.40 -10.79 2.21
CA VAL A 69 -10.05 -12.20 2.46
C VAL A 69 -8.79 -12.30 3.31
N ILE A 70 -7.75 -11.54 2.99
CA ILE A 70 -6.45 -11.59 3.67
C ILE A 70 -6.62 -11.34 5.18
N PHE A 71 -7.42 -10.34 5.57
CA PHE A 71 -7.53 -9.98 6.98
C PHE A 71 -8.26 -11.03 7.83
N PRO A 72 -9.45 -11.53 7.45
CA PRO A 72 -10.08 -12.64 8.18
C PRO A 72 -9.20 -13.89 8.23
N VAL A 73 -8.51 -14.24 7.14
CA VAL A 73 -7.62 -15.41 7.09
C VAL A 73 -6.42 -15.22 8.02
N CYS A 74 -5.73 -14.08 7.95
CA CYS A 74 -4.61 -13.78 8.86
C CYS A 74 -5.07 -13.71 10.33
N GLY A 75 -6.22 -13.10 10.61
CA GLY A 75 -6.81 -13.06 11.95
C GLY A 75 -7.14 -14.46 12.48
N TRP A 76 -7.64 -15.37 11.62
CA TRP A 76 -7.80 -16.77 11.99
C TRP A 76 -6.46 -17.44 12.32
N LEU A 77 -5.44 -17.27 11.47
CA LEU A 77 -4.14 -17.92 11.65
C LEU A 77 -3.40 -17.43 12.91
N VAL A 78 -3.53 -16.14 13.23
CA VAL A 78 -2.87 -15.51 14.38
C VAL A 78 -3.66 -15.70 15.67
N ASP A 79 -4.95 -15.34 15.68
CA ASP A 79 -5.77 -15.35 16.90
C ASP A 79 -6.40 -16.74 17.16
N ARG A 80 -6.36 -17.64 16.18
CA ARG A 80 -6.97 -18.99 16.24
C ARG A 80 -8.48 -19.01 16.47
N ARG A 81 -9.17 -17.89 16.16
CA ARG A 81 -10.63 -17.73 16.34
C ARG A 81 -11.39 -17.87 15.02
N TRP A 82 -11.48 -19.09 14.49
CA TRP A 82 -12.08 -19.34 13.18
C TRP A 82 -13.53 -18.84 13.06
N ARG A 83 -14.35 -18.90 14.12
CA ARG A 83 -15.74 -18.40 14.10
C ARG A 83 -15.81 -16.88 13.91
N ALA A 84 -14.92 -16.13 14.56
CA ALA A 84 -14.86 -14.68 14.43
C ALA A 84 -14.36 -14.28 13.04
N ALA A 85 -13.36 -15.00 12.52
CA ALA A 85 -12.88 -14.83 11.15
C ALA A 85 -13.96 -15.14 10.11
N ALA A 86 -14.67 -16.27 10.25
CA ALA A 86 -15.77 -16.64 9.36
C ALA A 86 -16.91 -15.61 9.39
N LEU A 87 -17.31 -15.15 10.59
CA LEU A 87 -18.29 -14.07 10.73
C LEU A 87 -17.82 -12.81 9.98
N THR A 88 -16.57 -12.42 10.17
CA THR A 88 -16.03 -11.21 9.55
C THR A 88 -15.98 -11.36 8.04
N LEU A 89 -15.49 -12.49 7.52
CA LEU A 89 -15.43 -12.80 6.10
C LEU A 89 -16.83 -12.77 5.45
N VAL A 90 -17.81 -13.44 6.05
CA VAL A 90 -19.18 -13.52 5.51
C VAL A 90 -19.85 -12.16 5.58
N VAL A 91 -19.86 -11.49 6.74
CA VAL A 91 -20.59 -10.22 6.92
C VAL A 91 -19.95 -9.11 6.10
N SER A 92 -18.62 -9.00 6.10
CA SER A 92 -17.93 -7.99 5.27
C SER A 92 -18.04 -8.31 3.78
N GLY A 93 -17.99 -9.58 3.40
CA GLY A 93 -18.16 -10.03 2.02
C GLY A 93 -19.55 -9.74 1.48
N VAL A 94 -20.61 -10.02 2.25
CA VAL A 94 -21.99 -9.66 1.89
C VAL A 94 -22.14 -8.14 1.81
N THR A 95 -21.62 -7.40 2.79
CA THR A 95 -21.67 -5.93 2.78
C THR A 95 -21.00 -5.35 1.53
N ALA A 96 -19.79 -5.82 1.21
CA ALA A 96 -19.07 -5.37 0.02
C ALA A 96 -19.77 -5.80 -1.27
N ALA A 97 -20.30 -7.02 -1.34
CA ALA A 97 -21.05 -7.51 -2.50
C ALA A 97 -22.29 -6.67 -2.80
N LEU A 98 -23.05 -6.29 -1.76
CA LEU A 98 -24.20 -5.40 -1.90
C LEU A 98 -23.80 -4.02 -2.42
N LEU A 99 -22.67 -3.48 -1.96
CA LEU A 99 -22.15 -2.19 -2.42
C LEU A 99 -21.63 -2.27 -3.86
N PHE A 100 -21.00 -3.37 -4.24
CA PHE A 100 -20.50 -3.59 -5.61
C PHE A 100 -21.61 -3.88 -6.61
N ALA A 101 -22.74 -4.46 -6.16
CA ALA A 101 -23.79 -5.00 -7.03
C ALA A 101 -24.29 -4.03 -8.12
N PRO A 102 -24.57 -2.74 -7.86
CA PRO A 102 -25.04 -1.83 -8.90
C PRO A 102 -24.01 -1.62 -10.02
N TRP A 103 -22.72 -1.51 -9.65
CA TRP A 103 -21.64 -1.31 -10.61
C TRP A 103 -21.33 -2.58 -11.39
N VAL A 104 -21.31 -3.73 -10.71
CA VAL A 104 -21.16 -5.04 -11.33
C VAL A 104 -22.28 -5.30 -12.33
N TYR A 105 -23.53 -4.99 -11.97
CA TYR A 105 -24.68 -5.12 -12.87
C TYR A 105 -24.51 -4.25 -14.11
N ARG A 106 -24.13 -2.97 -13.94
CA ARG A 106 -23.83 -2.06 -15.05
C ARG A 106 -22.71 -2.60 -15.95
N ASN A 107 -21.62 -3.10 -15.38
CA ASN A 107 -20.51 -3.68 -16.15
C ASN A 107 -20.94 -4.93 -16.90
N TYR A 108 -21.76 -5.79 -16.29
CA TYR A 108 -22.29 -6.97 -16.93
C TYR A 108 -23.15 -6.62 -18.15
N GLN A 109 -24.01 -5.61 -18.04
CA GLN A 109 -24.82 -5.14 -19.18
C GLN A 109 -23.97 -4.57 -20.32
N LEU A 110 -22.83 -3.95 -20.02
CA LEU A 110 -21.95 -3.33 -21.02
C LEU A 110 -20.99 -4.32 -21.69
N PHE A 111 -20.48 -5.29 -20.93
CA PHE A 111 -19.40 -6.16 -21.38
C PHE A 111 -19.82 -7.63 -21.54
N ASP A 112 -21.05 -7.99 -21.14
CA ASP A 112 -21.53 -9.37 -21.05
C ASP A 112 -20.60 -10.26 -20.19
N ARG A 113 -19.89 -9.66 -19.23
CA ARG A 113 -18.87 -10.32 -18.42
C ARG A 113 -18.86 -9.77 -17.00
N PHE A 114 -18.46 -10.62 -16.05
CA PHE A 114 -18.29 -10.21 -14.66
C PHE A 114 -17.02 -9.34 -14.52
N VAL A 115 -17.21 -8.07 -14.18
CA VAL A 115 -16.13 -7.13 -13.85
C VAL A 115 -16.47 -6.45 -12.53
N LEU A 116 -15.65 -6.68 -11.50
CA LEU A 116 -15.93 -6.20 -10.14
C LEU A 116 -15.98 -4.66 -10.08
N VAL A 117 -14.88 -4.01 -10.47
CA VAL A 117 -14.79 -2.54 -10.54
C VAL A 117 -14.19 -2.09 -11.86
N ALA A 118 -13.05 -2.66 -12.27
CA ALA A 118 -12.36 -2.28 -13.50
C ALA A 118 -11.58 -3.46 -14.10
N ALA A 119 -11.43 -3.47 -15.44
CA ALA A 119 -10.65 -4.42 -16.20
C ALA A 119 -9.28 -3.82 -16.58
N ASN A 120 -8.40 -3.68 -15.58
CA ASN A 120 -7.05 -3.12 -15.75
C ASN A 120 -5.94 -4.01 -15.14
N GLY A 121 -6.26 -5.23 -14.71
CA GLY A 121 -5.29 -6.15 -14.13
C GLY A 121 -4.29 -6.67 -15.15
N GLY A 122 -4.77 -7.09 -16.32
CA GLY A 122 -3.95 -7.58 -17.43
C GLY A 122 -2.97 -6.55 -17.98
N PRO A 123 -3.38 -5.31 -18.30
CA PRO A 123 -2.47 -4.27 -18.77
C PRO A 123 -1.42 -3.90 -17.72
N ASN A 124 -1.81 -3.79 -16.44
CA ASN A 124 -0.86 -3.53 -15.35
C ASN A 124 0.16 -4.67 -15.20
N LEU A 125 -0.28 -5.93 -15.31
CA LEU A 125 0.62 -7.07 -15.29
C LEU A 125 1.54 -7.06 -16.51
N TRP A 126 1.02 -6.75 -17.69
CA TRP A 126 1.80 -6.74 -18.93
C TRP A 126 2.86 -5.64 -18.97
N MET A 127 2.56 -4.42 -18.51
CA MET A 127 3.53 -3.31 -18.47
C MET A 127 4.82 -3.72 -17.77
N GLY A 128 4.71 -4.44 -16.65
CA GLY A 128 5.87 -4.94 -15.91
C GLY A 128 6.43 -6.27 -16.41
N ASN A 129 5.74 -6.99 -17.31
CA ASN A 129 6.05 -8.39 -17.65
C ASN A 129 5.84 -8.70 -19.14
N ASN A 130 6.68 -8.11 -19.99
CA ASN A 130 6.73 -8.40 -21.43
C ASN A 130 8.19 -8.32 -21.93
N PRO A 131 8.50 -8.77 -23.16
CA PRO A 131 9.88 -8.80 -23.68
C PRO A 131 10.60 -7.44 -23.68
N ALA A 132 9.88 -6.34 -23.84
CA ALA A 132 10.43 -4.99 -23.85
C ALA A 132 10.37 -4.30 -22.47
N SER A 133 9.80 -4.95 -21.46
CA SER A 133 9.57 -4.33 -20.15
C SER A 133 10.89 -4.06 -19.43
N SER A 134 10.99 -2.86 -18.85
CA SER A 134 12.00 -2.51 -17.87
C SER A 134 11.54 -2.78 -16.43
N GLY A 135 10.35 -3.35 -16.24
CA GLY A 135 9.66 -3.54 -14.96
C GLY A 135 8.83 -2.33 -14.53
N GLY A 136 9.15 -1.12 -15.03
CA GLY A 136 8.43 0.10 -14.71
C GLY A 136 7.14 0.29 -15.51
N TYR A 137 6.43 1.39 -15.24
CA TYR A 137 5.36 1.86 -16.11
C TYR A 137 5.86 2.00 -17.55
N MET A 138 5.05 1.55 -18.51
CA MET A 138 5.25 1.80 -19.92
C MET A 138 3.88 2.01 -20.60
N PRO A 139 3.80 2.85 -21.65
CA PRO A 139 2.57 2.96 -22.42
C PRO A 139 2.24 1.62 -23.08
N LEU A 140 0.94 1.35 -23.20
CA LEU A 140 0.48 0.20 -23.98
C LEU A 140 0.67 0.50 -25.47
N PRO A 141 1.03 -0.51 -26.29
CA PRO A 141 1.02 -0.40 -27.73
C PRO A 141 -0.35 0.09 -28.24
N GLU A 142 -0.32 0.95 -29.26
CA GLU A 142 -1.54 1.38 -29.94
C GLU A 142 -2.17 0.20 -30.67
N ARG A 143 -3.23 -0.35 -30.06
CA ARG A 143 -4.00 -1.46 -30.60
C ARG A 143 -5.47 -1.25 -30.23
N ALA A 144 -6.33 -1.37 -31.24
CA ALA A 144 -7.78 -1.32 -31.04
C ALA A 144 -8.27 -2.64 -30.42
N PHE A 145 -9.18 -2.51 -29.46
CA PHE A 145 -9.93 -3.60 -28.84
C PHE A 145 -11.40 -3.20 -28.83
N ALA A 146 -12.33 -4.18 -28.89
CA ALA A 146 -13.75 -3.84 -28.89
C ALA A 146 -14.18 -3.21 -27.56
N ASN A 147 -13.55 -3.60 -26.47
CA ASN A 147 -13.78 -3.06 -25.13
C ASN A 147 -12.56 -3.26 -24.21
N GLU A 148 -12.63 -2.69 -23.01
CA GLU A 148 -11.59 -2.78 -21.98
C GLU A 148 -11.39 -4.20 -21.43
N VAL A 149 -12.42 -5.06 -21.45
CA VAL A 149 -12.32 -6.46 -20.99
C VAL A 149 -11.50 -7.31 -21.95
N GLU A 150 -11.68 -7.12 -23.25
CA GLU A 150 -10.85 -7.78 -24.27
C GLU A 150 -9.39 -7.32 -24.19
N ARG A 151 -9.18 -6.01 -24.03
CA ARG A 151 -7.85 -5.43 -23.79
C ARG A 151 -7.21 -6.06 -22.56
N ASP A 152 -7.96 -6.18 -21.47
CA ASP A 152 -7.47 -6.77 -20.23
C ASP A 152 -7.08 -8.22 -20.38
N ARG A 153 -7.96 -9.03 -21.01
CA ARG A 153 -7.69 -10.44 -21.27
C ARG A 153 -6.46 -10.62 -22.16
N PHE A 154 -6.35 -9.86 -23.25
CA PHE A 154 -5.24 -9.96 -24.21
C PHE A 154 -3.90 -9.69 -23.52
N TYR A 155 -3.77 -8.54 -22.85
CA TYR A 155 -2.52 -8.19 -22.17
C TYR A 155 -2.24 -9.11 -20.99
N GLY A 156 -3.27 -9.55 -20.28
CA GLY A 156 -3.16 -10.56 -19.22
C GLY A 156 -2.60 -11.89 -19.72
N SER A 157 -3.12 -12.42 -20.84
CA SER A 157 -2.62 -13.66 -21.42
C SER A 157 -1.17 -13.55 -21.90
N GLU A 158 -0.82 -12.43 -22.54
CA GLU A 158 0.56 -12.18 -22.98
C GLU A 158 1.53 -12.11 -21.81
N ALA A 159 1.16 -11.40 -20.74
CA ALA A 159 1.98 -11.28 -19.55
C ALA A 159 2.18 -12.63 -18.86
N VAL A 160 1.10 -13.42 -18.71
CA VAL A 160 1.18 -14.76 -18.11
C VAL A 160 2.03 -15.70 -18.97
N ALA A 161 1.87 -15.66 -20.29
CA ALA A 161 2.70 -16.46 -21.21
C ALA A 161 4.18 -16.08 -21.10
N TYR A 162 4.49 -14.77 -21.06
CA TYR A 162 5.86 -14.28 -20.86
C TYR A 162 6.46 -14.77 -19.54
N ILE A 163 5.73 -14.66 -18.43
CA ILE A 163 6.19 -15.10 -17.10
C ILE A 163 6.48 -16.61 -17.09
N LYS A 164 5.58 -17.42 -17.66
CA LYS A 164 5.73 -18.87 -17.71
C LYS A 164 6.92 -19.30 -18.57
N ASN A 165 7.13 -18.63 -19.71
CA ASN A 165 8.23 -18.95 -20.63
C ASN A 165 9.58 -18.38 -20.17
N ASN A 166 9.59 -17.37 -19.29
CA ASN A 166 10.81 -16.67 -18.87
C ASN A 166 10.87 -16.43 -17.35
N PRO A 167 10.84 -17.49 -16.51
CA PRO A 167 10.77 -17.34 -15.05
C PRO A 167 11.97 -16.59 -14.45
N LEU A 168 13.18 -16.80 -14.96
CA LEU A 168 14.36 -16.06 -14.52
C LEU A 168 14.30 -14.58 -14.89
N ALA A 169 13.76 -14.24 -16.07
CA ALA A 169 13.56 -12.85 -16.46
C ALA A 169 12.52 -12.18 -15.56
N TYR A 170 11.43 -12.87 -15.23
CA TYR A 170 10.44 -12.39 -14.27
C TYR A 170 11.04 -12.08 -12.91
N LEU A 171 11.89 -12.96 -12.37
CA LEU A 171 12.59 -12.71 -11.10
C LEU A 171 13.51 -11.48 -11.17
N ARG A 172 14.24 -11.33 -12.28
CA ARG A 172 15.09 -10.14 -12.50
C ARG A 172 14.26 -8.85 -12.57
N LEU A 173 13.13 -8.90 -13.27
CA LEU A 173 12.19 -7.78 -13.34
C LEU A 173 11.54 -7.51 -11.99
N ALA A 174 11.26 -8.53 -11.16
CA ALA A 174 10.74 -8.34 -9.81
C ALA A 174 11.73 -7.56 -8.93
N VAL A 175 13.03 -7.92 -8.96
CA VAL A 175 14.07 -7.14 -8.27
C VAL A 175 14.12 -5.70 -8.79
N ARG A 176 14.06 -5.51 -10.11
CA ARG A 176 14.05 -4.18 -10.72
C ARG A 176 12.82 -3.36 -10.33
N ARG A 177 11.64 -3.99 -10.23
CA ARG A 177 10.40 -3.36 -9.76
C ARG A 177 10.49 -2.95 -8.30
N ALA A 178 11.14 -3.75 -7.45
CA ALA A 178 11.40 -3.36 -6.08
C ALA A 178 12.28 -2.09 -6.03
N VAL A 179 13.35 -2.03 -6.83
CA VAL A 179 14.19 -0.82 -6.91
C VAL A 179 13.39 0.37 -7.43
N ILE A 180 12.71 0.25 -8.58
CA ILE A 180 11.90 1.34 -9.16
C ILE A 180 10.83 1.84 -8.19
N THR A 181 10.23 0.93 -7.42
CA THR A 181 9.18 1.27 -6.47
C THR A 181 9.74 2.00 -5.26
N TYR A 182 10.94 1.66 -4.76
CA TYR A 182 11.41 2.13 -3.46
C TYR A 182 12.67 3.02 -3.50
N ASP A 183 13.23 3.33 -4.67
CA ASP A 183 14.46 4.13 -4.76
C ASP A 183 14.26 5.63 -4.50
N ARG A 184 13.04 6.15 -4.69
CA ARG A 184 12.74 7.59 -4.64
C ARG A 184 11.27 7.90 -4.41
N GLU A 185 10.98 9.17 -4.15
CA GLU A 185 9.64 9.77 -4.21
C GLU A 185 9.71 11.04 -5.07
N THR A 186 9.21 10.99 -6.30
CA THR A 186 9.31 12.12 -7.24
C THR A 186 8.01 12.44 -7.98
N ILE A 187 7.07 11.50 -7.99
CA ILE A 187 5.86 11.56 -8.80
C ILE A 187 4.94 12.74 -8.49
N GLY A 188 4.85 13.19 -7.23
CA GLY A 188 4.02 14.34 -6.84
C GLY A 188 4.48 15.61 -7.55
N VAL A 189 5.78 15.84 -7.60
CA VAL A 189 6.41 16.91 -8.40
C VAL A 189 6.18 16.71 -9.90
N VAL A 190 6.40 15.50 -10.43
CA VAL A 190 6.26 15.22 -11.87
C VAL A 190 4.84 15.48 -12.36
N TRP A 191 3.83 15.06 -11.60
CA TRP A 191 2.43 15.24 -11.98
C TRP A 191 1.94 16.69 -11.84
N ASN A 192 2.60 17.51 -11.03
CA ASN A 192 2.35 18.95 -10.94
C ASN A 192 3.43 19.80 -11.62
N GLU A 193 4.18 19.25 -12.58
CA GLU A 193 5.35 19.91 -13.15
C GLU A 193 5.01 21.25 -13.79
N ALA A 194 3.90 21.32 -14.53
CA ALA A 194 3.42 22.55 -15.16
C ALA A 194 3.05 23.63 -14.13
N GLY A 195 2.35 23.25 -13.05
CA GLY A 195 1.95 24.18 -11.99
C GLY A 195 3.13 24.71 -11.19
N ILE A 196 4.07 23.84 -10.85
CA ILE A 196 5.30 24.20 -10.13
C ILE A 196 6.18 25.11 -11.00
N THR A 197 6.38 24.75 -12.26
CA THR A 197 7.17 25.54 -13.20
C THR A 197 6.55 26.92 -13.44
N GLY A 198 5.22 26.99 -13.61
CA GLY A 198 4.53 28.26 -13.81
C GLY A 198 4.63 29.19 -12.59
N ARG A 199 4.63 28.65 -11.36
CA ARG A 199 4.63 29.46 -10.13
C ARG A 199 6.01 29.80 -9.59
N PHE A 200 6.96 28.87 -9.72
CA PHE A 200 8.29 28.93 -9.07
C PHE A 200 9.46 28.78 -10.05
N GLY A 201 9.18 28.57 -11.34
CA GLY A 201 10.19 28.33 -12.37
C GLY A 201 10.69 26.87 -12.40
N PRO A 202 11.36 26.46 -13.50
CA PRO A 202 11.84 25.08 -13.68
C PRO A 202 12.91 24.68 -12.65
N GLY A 203 13.62 25.66 -12.08
CA GLY A 203 14.62 25.44 -11.04
C GLY A 203 14.06 24.85 -9.73
N ALA A 204 12.74 24.94 -9.50
CA ALA A 204 12.09 24.40 -8.30
C ALA A 204 11.87 22.88 -8.37
N LEU A 205 11.87 22.27 -9.56
CA LEU A 205 11.52 20.85 -9.74
C LEU A 205 12.51 19.92 -9.04
N GLN A 206 13.81 20.14 -9.24
CA GLN A 206 14.85 19.26 -8.69
C GLN A 206 14.94 19.33 -7.15
N PRO A 207 14.95 20.52 -6.51
CA PRO A 207 14.92 20.62 -5.05
C PRO A 207 13.71 19.94 -4.41
N LEU A 208 12.52 20.06 -5.00
CA LEU A 208 11.31 19.40 -4.46
C LEU A 208 11.39 17.88 -4.58
N LYS A 209 11.84 17.35 -5.73
CA LYS A 209 12.09 15.91 -5.90
C LYS A 209 13.10 15.38 -4.89
N LEU A 210 14.17 16.14 -4.64
CA LEU A 210 15.20 15.80 -3.65
C LEU A 210 14.65 15.86 -2.24
N LEU A 211 13.80 16.83 -1.90
CA LEU A 211 13.18 16.93 -0.58
C LEU A 211 12.32 15.70 -0.28
N SER A 212 11.44 15.32 -1.20
CA SER A 212 10.58 14.15 -1.08
C SER A 212 11.39 12.86 -0.96
N THR A 213 12.38 12.67 -1.84
CA THR A 213 13.28 11.50 -1.78
C THR A 213 14.14 11.48 -0.51
N ALA A 214 14.62 12.63 -0.04
CA ALA A 214 15.41 12.73 1.19
C ALA A 214 14.57 12.44 2.44
N TYR A 215 13.25 12.72 2.42
CA TYR A 215 12.33 12.36 3.49
C TYR A 215 12.01 10.86 3.49
N TRP A 216 11.81 10.29 2.30
CA TRP A 216 11.53 8.87 2.09
C TRP A 216 12.57 7.94 2.73
N TRP A 217 13.86 8.17 2.48
CA TRP A 217 14.93 7.25 2.91
C TRP A 217 15.00 7.04 4.44
N PRO A 218 15.03 8.08 5.28
CA PRO A 218 14.95 7.92 6.73
C PRO A 218 13.68 7.21 7.18
N MET A 219 12.51 7.49 6.59
CA MET A 219 11.26 6.82 6.93
C MET A 219 11.29 5.33 6.57
N LEU A 220 11.83 4.99 5.40
CA LEU A 220 12.02 3.61 4.97
C LEU A 220 12.97 2.86 5.92
N LEU A 221 14.13 3.44 6.23
CA LEU A 221 15.13 2.81 7.11
C LEU A 221 14.62 2.66 8.55
N LEU A 222 14.04 3.71 9.12
CA LEU A 222 13.46 3.66 10.46
C LEU A 222 12.24 2.74 10.54
N GLY A 223 11.39 2.76 9.51
CA GLY A 223 10.24 1.87 9.38
C GLY A 223 10.65 0.40 9.32
N ALA A 224 11.60 0.07 8.44
CA ALA A 224 12.14 -1.29 8.31
C ALA A 224 12.81 -1.76 9.62
N TRP A 225 13.59 -0.90 10.27
CA TRP A 225 14.18 -1.21 11.56
C TRP A 225 13.11 -1.38 12.66
N GLY A 226 12.06 -0.56 12.65
CA GLY A 226 10.90 -0.67 13.53
C GLY A 226 10.20 -2.02 13.39
N VAL A 227 9.92 -2.45 12.16
CA VAL A 227 9.37 -3.78 11.84
C VAL A 227 10.29 -4.88 12.38
N TRP A 228 11.58 -4.82 12.07
CA TRP A 228 12.56 -5.80 12.53
C TRP A 228 12.58 -5.90 14.07
N ARG A 229 12.57 -4.77 14.78
CA ARG A 229 12.52 -4.73 16.24
C ARG A 229 11.24 -5.36 16.80
N THR A 230 10.09 -5.04 16.22
CA THR A 230 8.80 -5.64 16.60
C THR A 230 8.81 -7.16 16.46
N VAL A 231 9.33 -7.68 15.34
CA VAL A 231 9.45 -9.12 15.11
C VAL A 231 10.42 -9.75 16.12
N ARG A 232 11.61 -9.15 16.33
CA ARG A 232 12.60 -9.61 17.30
C ARG A 232 12.10 -9.63 18.74
N LYS A 233 11.16 -8.75 19.10
CA LYS A 233 10.50 -8.72 20.41
C LYS A 233 9.32 -9.70 20.53
N GLY A 234 9.03 -10.51 19.51
CA GLY A 234 7.88 -11.42 19.51
C GLY A 234 6.53 -10.70 19.44
N GLN A 235 6.50 -9.42 19.05
CA GLN A 235 5.27 -8.60 19.02
C GLN A 235 4.54 -8.66 17.67
N ALA A 236 5.05 -9.45 16.70
CA ALA A 236 4.48 -9.56 15.36
C ALA A 236 3.00 -9.97 15.39
N ALA A 237 2.63 -10.93 16.24
CA ALA A 237 1.23 -11.35 16.41
C ALA A 237 0.33 -10.20 16.91
N ARG A 238 0.84 -9.26 17.72
CA ARG A 238 0.03 -8.14 18.23
C ARG A 238 -0.26 -7.08 17.18
N VAL A 239 0.66 -6.88 16.24
CA VAL A 239 0.56 -5.85 15.19
C VAL A 239 0.39 -6.44 13.80
N TRP A 240 -0.06 -7.69 13.72
CA TRP A 240 -0.25 -8.41 12.47
C TRP A 240 -1.09 -7.62 11.43
N PRO A 241 -2.13 -6.83 11.79
CA PRO A 241 -2.90 -6.10 10.79
C PRO A 241 -2.04 -5.06 10.04
N LEU A 242 -1.12 -4.40 10.75
CA LEU A 242 -0.19 -3.44 10.16
C LEU A 242 0.84 -4.14 9.28
N LEU A 243 1.38 -5.28 9.73
CA LEU A 243 2.33 -6.08 8.96
C LEU A 243 1.69 -6.68 7.70
N ALA A 244 0.45 -7.14 7.78
CA ALA A 244 -0.29 -7.69 6.66
C ALA A 244 -0.57 -6.63 5.60
N ALA A 245 -1.04 -5.43 6.00
CA ALA A 245 -1.23 -4.32 5.07
C ALA A 245 0.10 -3.83 4.46
N LEU A 246 1.14 -3.68 5.29
CA LEU A 246 2.49 -3.29 4.84
C LEU A 246 3.03 -4.29 3.82
N GLY A 247 2.96 -5.59 4.12
CA GLY A 247 3.41 -6.66 3.24
C GLY A 247 2.60 -6.74 1.96
N PHE A 248 1.27 -6.67 2.05
CA PHE A 248 0.39 -6.74 0.88
C PHE A 248 0.66 -5.57 -0.09
N PHE A 249 0.54 -4.33 0.40
CA PHE A 249 0.74 -3.16 -0.46
C PHE A 249 2.19 -2.99 -0.89
N GLY A 250 3.16 -3.46 -0.11
CA GLY A 250 4.56 -3.44 -0.50
C GLY A 250 4.90 -4.47 -1.58
N VAL A 251 4.31 -5.66 -1.53
CA VAL A 251 4.66 -6.75 -2.45
C VAL A 251 3.93 -6.63 -3.79
N VAL A 252 2.69 -6.13 -3.83
CA VAL A 252 1.90 -6.06 -5.08
C VAL A 252 2.63 -5.37 -6.25
N PRO A 253 3.30 -4.21 -6.07
CA PRO A 253 4.04 -3.55 -7.16
C PRO A 253 5.25 -4.36 -7.64
N ILE A 254 5.89 -5.11 -6.74
CA ILE A 254 7.02 -6.01 -7.06
C ILE A 254 6.55 -7.16 -7.96
N LEU A 255 5.32 -7.64 -7.79
CA LEU A 255 4.77 -8.74 -8.57
C LEU A 255 4.15 -8.31 -9.91
N THR A 256 3.74 -7.04 -10.02
CA THR A 256 2.99 -6.51 -11.16
C THR A 256 3.82 -5.54 -11.98
N VAL A 257 3.84 -4.26 -11.60
CA VAL A 257 4.54 -3.15 -12.27
C VAL A 257 5.07 -2.18 -11.23
N GLY A 258 6.31 -1.70 -11.42
CA GLY A 258 6.99 -0.79 -10.51
C GLY A 258 6.78 0.67 -10.87
N GLN A 259 6.57 1.51 -9.86
CA GLN A 259 6.58 2.97 -9.94
C GLN A 259 6.69 3.51 -8.51
N ASP A 260 7.38 4.63 -8.31
CA ASP A 260 7.53 5.25 -6.99
C ASP A 260 6.18 5.47 -6.29
N ARG A 261 5.16 5.97 -6.99
CA ARG A 261 3.81 6.15 -6.38
C ARG A 261 3.14 4.89 -5.84
N TYR A 262 3.58 3.69 -6.21
CA TYR A 262 2.90 2.46 -5.79
C TYR A 262 3.20 2.05 -4.35
N HIS A 263 4.23 2.61 -3.71
CA HIS A 263 4.43 2.43 -2.28
C HIS A 263 3.58 3.37 -1.41
N VAL A 264 2.93 4.41 -1.96
CA VAL A 264 2.21 5.42 -1.16
C VAL A 264 1.22 4.82 -0.12
N PRO A 265 0.51 3.70 -0.38
CA PRO A 265 -0.32 3.06 0.64
C PRO A 265 0.42 2.58 1.90
N ILE A 266 1.75 2.35 1.81
CA ILE A 266 2.58 1.91 2.94
C ILE A 266 3.19 3.07 3.75
N ASP A 267 3.22 4.30 3.24
CA ASP A 267 3.83 5.47 3.89
C ASP A 267 3.35 5.67 5.35
N PRO A 268 2.04 5.73 5.64
CA PRO A 268 1.59 5.89 7.02
C PRO A 268 1.89 4.66 7.89
N LEU A 269 1.99 3.47 7.31
CA LEU A 269 2.37 2.26 8.04
C LEU A 269 3.86 2.30 8.41
N LEU A 270 4.71 2.73 7.48
CA LEU A 270 6.12 3.01 7.73
C LEU A 270 6.28 4.08 8.81
N ALA A 271 5.51 5.16 8.77
CA ALA A 271 5.53 6.20 9.81
C ALA A 271 5.20 5.67 11.22
N ILE A 272 4.28 4.70 11.33
CA ILE A 272 3.96 4.01 12.60
C ILE A 272 5.17 3.22 13.09
N PHE A 273 5.79 2.40 12.24
CA PHE A 273 6.96 1.62 12.62
C PHE A 273 8.20 2.49 12.88
N ALA A 274 8.39 3.56 12.12
CA ALA A 274 9.45 4.56 12.33
C ALA A 274 9.29 5.27 13.67
N SER A 275 8.05 5.59 14.06
CA SER A 275 7.77 6.16 15.39
C SER A 275 8.12 5.19 16.51
N TRP A 276 7.76 3.92 16.36
CA TRP A 276 8.12 2.86 17.31
C TRP A 276 9.64 2.73 17.46
N ALA A 277 10.36 2.73 16.34
CA ALA A 277 11.82 2.76 16.29
C ALA A 277 12.41 3.92 17.11
N VAL A 278 11.97 5.15 16.87
CA VAL A 278 12.54 6.31 17.58
C VAL A 278 12.26 6.24 19.10
N LEU A 279 11.07 5.79 19.51
CA LEU A 279 10.75 5.61 20.92
C LEU A 279 11.65 4.57 21.60
N GLU A 280 11.97 3.47 20.91
CA GLU A 280 12.91 2.46 21.40
C GLU A 280 14.34 3.01 21.58
N LEU A 281 14.82 3.84 20.65
CA LEU A 281 16.14 4.47 20.76
C LEU A 281 16.20 5.41 21.96
N ARG A 282 15.16 6.21 22.18
CA ARG A 282 15.06 7.13 23.33
C ARG A 282 14.99 6.39 24.66
N GLY A 283 14.23 5.31 24.74
CA GLY A 283 14.12 4.47 25.95
C GLY A 283 15.45 3.84 26.37
N ARG A 284 16.30 3.47 25.40
CA ARG A 284 17.66 2.95 25.66
C ARG A 284 18.63 4.03 26.14
N GLY A 285 18.54 5.25 25.60
CA GLY A 285 19.37 6.38 26.00
C GLY A 285 19.06 6.91 27.41
N GLY A 286 17.81 6.76 27.89
CA GLY A 286 17.42 7.13 29.25
C GLY A 286 17.89 6.15 30.33
N ALA A 287 17.87 4.84 30.05
CA ALA A 287 18.29 3.82 31.00
C ALA A 287 19.81 3.84 31.30
N GLY A 288 20.64 4.36 30.39
CA GLY A 288 22.09 4.48 30.57
C GLY A 288 22.56 5.71 31.37
N ARG A 289 21.68 6.66 31.69
CA ARG A 289 22.04 7.90 32.43
C ARG A 289 21.69 7.88 33.91
N GLY A 290 21.00 6.84 34.40
CA GLY A 290 20.56 6.72 35.80
C GLY A 290 21.43 5.86 36.72
N ALA A 291 22.51 5.24 36.22
CA ALA A 291 23.31 4.27 36.97
C ALA A 291 24.69 4.79 37.44
N GLY A 292 24.88 6.11 37.53
CA GLY A 292 26.20 6.73 37.71
C GLY A 292 26.40 7.65 38.92
N SER A 293 25.44 7.77 39.85
CA SER A 293 25.61 8.66 41.02
C SER A 293 24.92 8.10 42.26
N GLY A 294 25.67 7.36 43.08
CA GLY A 294 25.15 6.85 44.34
C GLY A 294 26.07 5.87 45.06
N VAL A 295 27.37 6.14 45.12
CA VAL A 295 28.25 5.52 46.11
C VAL A 295 29.21 6.60 46.62
N VAL A 296 28.84 7.25 47.72
CA VAL A 296 29.81 7.75 48.69
C VAL A 296 29.34 7.19 50.04
N ARG A 297 30.24 6.43 50.66
CA ARG A 297 30.11 5.77 51.95
C ARG A 297 30.21 6.82 53.06
N ASP A 298 29.33 6.71 54.04
CA ASP A 298 29.55 7.31 55.35
C ASP A 298 30.45 6.35 56.17
N ASP A 299 31.59 6.87 56.62
CA ASP A 299 32.26 6.47 57.87
C ASP A 299 32.09 7.63 58.86
#